data_AF-A0A1B6INH1-F1
#
_entry.id   AF-A0A1B6INH1-F1
#
_cell.length_a   1.000
_cell.length_b   1.000
_cell.length_c   1.000
_cell.angle_alpha   90.00
_cell.angle_beta   90.00
_cell.angle_gamma   90.00
#
_symmetry.space_group_name_H-M   'P 1'
#
loop_
_entity.id
_entity.type
_entity.pdbx_description
1 polymer ?
#
loop_
_entity_poly.entity_id
_entity_poly.type
_entity_poly.pdbx_seq_one_letter_code
_entity_poly.pdbx_strand_id
1 'polypeptide(L)'
;MNTLSNLGFTWPNSLVLLLVDPLTFKQCSSDVENTCSSSKLTKECAGECETYVDGYYVLIAVCTVIGLLWLRWAIPTVRELQRKDPKEWKVSSGSQKKSENSQFL
;
A
#
# COMPACT_ATOMS: atom_id res chain seq x y z
N MET A 1 -13.99 -15.32 -14.09
CA MET A 1 -14.16 -15.06 -12.65
C MET A 1 -12.81 -14.66 -12.11
N ASN A 2 -12.73 -13.48 -11.53
CA ASN A 2 -11.50 -12.70 -11.47
C ASN A 2 -10.95 -12.75 -10.04
N THR A 3 -10.30 -13.86 -9.69
CA THR A 3 -9.71 -14.08 -8.35
C THR A 3 -8.75 -12.95 -7.99
N LEU A 4 -7.92 -12.52 -8.95
CA LEU A 4 -6.94 -11.46 -8.74
C LEU A 4 -7.60 -10.08 -8.54
N SER A 5 -8.67 -9.76 -9.26
CA SER A 5 -9.37 -8.48 -9.10
C SER A 5 -10.12 -8.40 -7.77
N ASN A 6 -10.65 -9.52 -7.27
CA ASN A 6 -11.32 -9.57 -5.97
C ASN A 6 -10.33 -9.43 -4.80
N LEU A 7 -9.12 -10.01 -4.93
CA LEU A 7 -8.05 -9.81 -3.96
C LEU A 7 -7.48 -8.38 -3.99
N GLY A 8 -7.36 -7.80 -5.18
CA GLY A 8 -6.85 -6.43 -5.34
C GLY A 8 -7.69 -5.37 -4.63
N PHE A 9 -9.00 -5.59 -4.49
CA PHE A 9 -9.91 -4.63 -3.84
C PHE A 9 -9.98 -4.79 -2.32
N THR A 10 -9.80 -6.00 -1.80
CA THR A 10 -9.97 -6.29 -0.36
C THR A 10 -8.69 -6.12 0.45
N TRP A 11 -7.52 -6.29 -0.17
CA TRP A 11 -6.21 -6.18 0.48
C TRP A 11 -5.92 -4.82 1.16
N PRO A 12 -6.30 -3.64 0.60
CA PRO A 12 -6.01 -2.35 1.23
C PRO A 12 -6.56 -2.22 2.64
N ASN A 13 -7.77 -2.74 2.89
CA ASN A 13 -8.41 -2.66 4.20
C ASN A 13 -7.64 -3.49 5.25
N SER A 14 -7.22 -4.70 4.89
CA SER A 14 -6.40 -5.54 5.78
C SER A 14 -5.03 -4.93 6.05
N LEU A 15 -4.42 -4.29 5.05
CA LEU A 15 -3.12 -3.64 5.19
C LEU A 15 -3.18 -2.43 6.12
N VAL A 16 -4.23 -1.59 5.99
CA VAL A 16 -4.43 -0.41 6.84
C VAL A 16 -4.57 -0.81 8.31
N LEU A 17 -5.36 -1.84 8.59
CA LEU A 17 -5.54 -2.34 9.96
C LEU A 17 -4.26 -2.92 10.55
N LEU A 18 -3.41 -3.54 9.73
CA LEU A 18 -2.11 -4.06 10.19
C LEU A 18 -1.10 -2.94 10.47
N LEU A 19 -1.18 -1.82 9.74
CA LEU A 19 -0.24 -0.71 9.86
C LEU A 19 -0.63 0.32 10.93
N VAL A 20 -1.92 0.49 11.23
CA VAL A 20 -2.37 1.51 12.19
C VAL A 20 -1.89 1.21 13.62
N ASP A 21 -1.85 -0.06 14.01
CA ASP A 21 -1.45 -0.50 15.35
C ASP A 21 0.01 -0.12 15.70
N PRO A 22 1.03 -0.44 14.87
CA PRO A 22 2.41 -0.03 15.14
C PRO A 22 2.68 1.47 14.95
N LEU A 23 1.84 2.18 14.18
CA LEU A 23 1.98 3.63 13.95
C LEU A 23 1.29 4.48 15.02
N THR A 24 0.48 3.89 15.89
CA THR A 24 -0.24 4.62 16.94
C THR A 24 0.66 4.87 18.14
N PHE A 25 0.95 6.14 18.42
CA PHE A 25 1.75 6.55 19.57
C PHE A 25 0.84 6.87 20.75
N LYS A 26 0.92 6.05 21.79
CA LYS A 26 0.20 6.23 23.06
C LYS A 26 1.17 6.74 24.12
N GLN A 27 0.80 7.81 24.83
CA GLN A 27 1.50 8.18 26.06
C GLN A 27 0.59 7.84 27.24
N CYS A 28 1.19 7.21 28.26
CA CYS A 28 0.50 6.79 29.48
C CYS A 28 0.98 7.55 30.71
N SER A 29 1.57 8.73 30.52
CA SER A 29 2.10 9.56 31.60
C SER A 29 1.77 11.02 31.35
N SER A 30 1.33 11.72 32.40
CA SER A 30 1.11 13.17 32.39
C SER A 30 2.43 13.97 32.41
N ASP A 31 3.57 13.30 32.59
CA ASP A 31 4.90 13.90 32.66
C ASP A 31 5.91 13.12 31.79
N VAL A 32 6.70 13.83 30.99
CA VAL A 32 7.56 13.26 29.93
C VAL A 32 8.78 12.51 30.52
N GLU A 33 9.14 12.80 31.77
CA GLU A 33 10.22 12.12 32.50
C GLU A 33 9.76 10.89 33.30
N ASN A 34 8.44 10.73 33.51
CA ASN A 34 7.89 9.63 34.29
C ASN A 34 7.81 8.35 33.47
N THR A 35 8.85 7.50 33.58
CA THR A 35 9.00 6.24 32.84
C THR A 35 8.23 5.06 33.46
N CYS A 36 7.29 5.31 34.38
CA CYS A 36 6.47 4.32 35.08
C CYS A 36 7.26 3.11 35.67
N SER A 37 8.56 3.30 35.96
CA SER A 37 9.45 2.19 36.30
C SER A 37 9.44 1.80 37.79
N SER A 38 8.86 2.64 38.64
CA SER A 38 8.81 2.46 40.09
C SER A 38 7.38 2.42 40.60
N SER A 39 7.15 1.66 41.68
CA SER A 39 5.82 1.39 42.27
C SER A 39 5.04 2.63 42.71
N LYS A 40 5.73 3.78 42.85
CA LYS A 40 5.13 5.08 43.17
C LYS A 40 4.68 5.84 41.91
N LEU A 41 5.44 5.75 40.81
CA LEU A 41 5.11 6.34 39.50
C LEU A 41 4.01 5.54 38.78
N THR A 42 3.96 4.20 38.95
CA THR A 42 2.91 3.37 38.34
C THR A 42 1.51 3.70 38.83
N LYS A 43 1.35 4.28 40.03
CA LYS A 43 0.05 4.75 40.52
C LYS A 43 -0.46 5.97 39.76
N GLU A 44 0.43 6.81 39.24
CA GLU A 44 0.08 7.95 38.40
C GLU A 44 -0.10 7.54 36.93
N CYS A 45 0.66 6.54 36.46
CA CYS A 45 0.46 5.92 35.15
C CYS A 45 -0.76 4.97 35.09
N ALA A 46 -1.49 4.79 36.19
CA ALA A 46 -2.71 3.98 36.24
C ALA A 46 -3.96 4.74 35.74
N GLY A 47 -3.77 5.89 35.08
CA GLY A 47 -4.81 6.69 34.42
C GLY A 47 -5.03 6.31 32.96
N GLU A 48 -6.03 6.91 32.33
CA GLU A 48 -6.35 6.72 30.91
C GLU A 48 -5.17 7.17 30.04
N CYS A 49 -4.58 6.26 29.28
CA CYS A 49 -3.55 6.60 28.30
C CYS A 49 -4.16 7.44 27.18
N GLU A 50 -3.84 8.72 27.14
CA GLU A 50 -4.31 9.62 26.09
C GLU A 50 -3.51 9.39 24.80
N THR A 51 -4.23 9.15 23.70
CA THR A 51 -3.62 9.04 22.37
C THR A 51 -3.14 10.41 21.92
N TYR A 52 -1.83 10.66 22.06
CA TYR A 52 -1.20 11.91 21.63
C TYR A 52 -1.19 12.04 20.10
N VAL A 53 -0.93 10.94 19.37
CA VAL A 53 -0.99 10.88 17.91
C VAL A 53 -1.69 9.60 17.48
N ASP A 54 -2.86 9.75 16.88
CA ASP A 54 -3.59 8.64 16.26
C ASP A 54 -2.86 8.19 14.98
N GLY A 55 -2.48 6.91 14.95
CA GLY A 55 -1.81 6.30 13.81
C GLY A 55 -2.60 6.42 12.51
N TYR A 56 -3.92 6.61 12.56
CA TYR A 56 -4.78 6.84 11.40
C TYR A 56 -4.34 8.06 10.58
N TYR A 57 -4.11 9.21 11.23
CA TYR A 57 -3.72 10.43 10.52
C TYR A 57 -2.31 10.34 9.95
N VAL A 58 -1.38 9.74 10.71
CA VAL A 58 0.00 9.50 10.26
C VAL A 58 -0.01 8.58 9.04
N LEU A 59 -0.76 7.48 9.11
CA LEU A 59 -0.89 6.52 8.02
C LEU A 59 -1.48 7.17 6.76
N ILE A 60 -2.54 7.98 6.89
CA ILE A 60 -3.13 8.72 5.76
C ILE A 60 -2.10 9.65 5.11
N ALA A 61 -1.38 10.43 5.91
CA ALA A 61 -0.36 11.35 5.40
C ALA A 61 0.72 10.59 4.59
N VAL A 62 1.25 9.51 5.15
CA VAL A 62 2.27 8.66 4.51
C VAL A 62 1.73 8.03 3.22
N CYS A 63 0.56 7.38 3.27
CA CYS A 63 -0.06 6.75 2.10
C CYS A 63 -0.36 7.76 0.98
N THR A 64 -0.76 8.98 1.34
CA THR A 64 -1.04 10.05 0.37
C THR A 64 0.23 10.50 -0.33
N VAL A 65 1.32 10.73 0.42
CA VAL A 65 2.61 11.12 -0.16
C VAL A 65 3.15 10.02 -1.09
N ILE A 66 3.12 8.76 -0.65
CA ILE A 66 3.55 7.62 -1.47
C ILE A 66 2.68 7.50 -2.73
N GLY A 67 1.36 7.62 -2.58
CA GLY A 67 0.42 7.54 -3.70
C GLY A 67 0.65 8.64 -4.75
N LEU A 68 0.95 9.87 -4.33
CA LEU A 68 1.27 10.96 -5.25
C LEU A 68 2.60 10.72 -6.00
N LEU A 69 3.63 10.25 -5.29
CA LEU A 69 4.91 9.89 -5.90
C LEU A 69 4.75 8.76 -6.93
N TRP A 70 4.04 7.69 -6.55
CA TRP A 70 3.72 6.59 -7.43
C TRP A 70 2.92 7.05 -8.65
N LEU A 71 1.89 7.88 -8.46
CA LEU A 71 1.06 8.37 -9.55
C LEU A 71 1.88 9.20 -10.56
N ARG A 72 2.76 10.08 -10.09
CA ARG A 72 3.65 10.88 -10.95
C ARG A 72 4.55 9.99 -11.81
N TRP A 73 5.02 8.87 -11.27
CA TRP A 73 5.90 7.93 -11.98
C TRP A 73 5.14 6.94 -12.85
N ALA A 74 3.95 6.50 -12.43
CA ALA A 74 3.16 5.51 -13.14
C ALA A 74 2.44 6.09 -14.36
N ILE A 75 2.01 7.36 -14.32
CA ILE A 75 1.31 8.01 -15.44
C ILE A 75 2.06 7.87 -16.78
N PRO A 76 3.35 8.22 -16.92
CA PRO A 76 4.04 8.09 -18.21
C PRO A 76 4.10 6.63 -18.69
N THR A 77 4.43 5.70 -17.79
CA THR A 77 4.51 4.27 -18.10
C THR A 77 3.15 3.71 -18.54
N VAL A 78 2.08 4.04 -17.82
CA VAL A 78 0.71 3.60 -18.16
C VAL A 78 0.30 4.17 -19.51
N ARG A 79 0.61 5.43 -19.80
CA ARG A 79 0.31 6.03 -21.12
C ARG A 79 1.06 5.34 -22.25
N GLU A 80 2.31 4.95 -22.02
CA GLU A 80 3.09 4.20 -23.01
C GLU A 80 2.50 2.81 -23.25
N LEU A 81 2.14 2.09 -22.19
CA LEU A 81 1.49 0.78 -22.28
C LEU A 81 0.13 0.87 -23.01
N GLN A 82 -0.67 1.89 -22.70
CA GLN A 82 -1.97 2.11 -23.36
C GLN A 82 -1.84 2.46 -24.85
N ARG A 83 -0.70 3.02 -25.28
CA ARG A 83 -0.45 3.35 -26.70
C ARG A 83 -0.05 2.12 -27.52
N LYS A 84 0.39 1.04 -26.90
CA LYS A 84 0.78 -0.18 -27.64
C LYS A 84 -0.44 -0.85 -28.26
N ASP A 85 -0.34 -1.16 -29.55
CA ASP A 85 -1.37 -1.85 -30.29
C ASP A 85 -1.62 -3.25 -29.67
N PRO A 86 -2.89 -3.68 -29.50
CA PRO A 86 -3.24 -5.00 -28.98
C PRO A 86 -2.55 -6.18 -29.68
N LYS A 87 -2.08 -6.02 -30.92
CA LYS A 87 -1.30 -7.03 -31.65
C LYS A 87 0.04 -7.34 -30.98
N GLU A 88 0.67 -6.36 -30.35
CA GLU A 88 1.96 -6.54 -29.64
C GLU A 88 1.81 -7.24 -28.28
N TRP A 89 0.60 -7.25 -27.73
CA TRP A 89 0.30 -7.95 -26.47
C TRP A 89 0.03 -9.45 -26.67
N LYS A 90 -0.06 -9.91 -27.92
CA LYS A 90 -0.27 -11.33 -28.25
C LYS A 90 1.08 -12.03 -28.38
N VAL A 91 1.23 -13.17 -27.72
CA VAL A 91 2.37 -14.07 -27.93
C VAL A 91 2.34 -14.53 -29.40
N SER A 92 3.44 -14.29 -30.14
CA SER A 92 3.61 -14.86 -31.48
C SER A 92 3.76 -16.37 -31.34
N SER A 93 2.65 -17.11 -31.40
CA SER A 93 2.72 -18.55 -31.55
C SER A 93 3.44 -18.84 -32.87
N GLY A 94 4.50 -19.64 -32.81
CA GLY A 94 5.36 -19.97 -33.96
C GLY A 94 4.62 -20.55 -35.18
N SER A 95 3.32 -20.82 -35.09
CA SER A 95 2.46 -21.24 -36.20
C SER A 95 2.22 -20.18 -37.28
N GLN A 96 2.35 -18.87 -37.00
CA GLN A 96 2.11 -17.84 -38.02
C GLN A 96 3.25 -17.73 -39.05
N LYS A 97 4.49 -18.14 -38.71
CA LYS A 97 5.61 -18.17 -39.67
C LYS A 97 5.42 -19.19 -40.80
N LYS A 98 4.52 -20.16 -40.64
CA LYS A 98 4.24 -21.21 -41.65
C LYS A 98 3.20 -20.79 -42.69
N SER A 99 2.29 -19.86 -42.38
CA SER A 99 1.25 -19.43 -43.32
C SER A 99 1.73 -18.39 -44.32
N GLU A 100 2.68 -17.52 -43.93
CA GLU A 100 3.24 -16.50 -44.82
C GLU A 100 4.18 -17.12 -45.87
N ASN A 101 4.96 -18.15 -45.50
CA ASN A 101 5.85 -18.86 -46.42
C ASN A 101 5.15 -19.85 -47.38
N SER A 102 3.86 -20.14 -47.19
CA SER A 102 3.05 -21.00 -48.07
C SER A 102 2.14 -20.22 -49.04
N GLN A 103 2.16 -18.89 -49.00
CA GLN A 103 1.53 -18.04 -50.03
C GLN A 103 2.51 -17.57 -51.12
N PHE A 104 3.81 -17.84 -50.95
CA PHE A 104 4.89 -17.51 -51.90
C PHE A 104 5.51 -18.76 -52.58
N LEU A 105 4.89 -19.93 -52.40
CA LEU A 105 5.10 -21.17 -53.18
C LEU A 105 3.79 -21.52 -53.89
#